data_AF-A0A9J6DZQ0-F1
#
_entry.id   AF-A0A9J6DZQ0-F1
#
_cell.length_a   1.000
_cell.length_b   1.000
_cell.length_c   1.000
_cell.angle_alpha   90.00
_cell.angle_beta   90.00
_cell.angle_gamma   90.00
#
_symmetry.space_group_name_H-M   'P 1'
#
loop_
_entity.id
_entity.type
_entity.pdbx_description
1 polymer ?
#
loop_
_entity_poly.entity_id
_entity_poly.type
_entity_poly.pdbx_seq_one_letter_code
_entity_poly.pdbx_strand_id
1 'polypeptide(L)'
;MRSTVFWVSGVPIAALSDSDPLRYLGCPVDCRLPHRAGTNVIDDAIRNATAIFFSLLARWQRIDALKTFVFSALKFSMRCGVLTKSDWHRFNLAIRPIVKRTPYLPVNASTNYIHGSASGGAIVIPVAAELYEI
;
A
#
# COMPACT_ATOMS: atom_id res chain seq x y z
N MET A 1 3.87 23.89 -34.53
CA MET A 1 4.03 22.42 -34.59
C MET A 1 2.68 21.81 -34.91
N ARG A 2 2.61 20.86 -35.85
CA ARG A 2 1.35 20.22 -36.29
C ARG A 2 1.05 19.08 -35.32
N SER A 3 -0.11 19.10 -34.67
CA SER A 3 -0.52 18.02 -33.76
C SER A 3 -0.76 16.74 -34.57
N THR A 4 0.07 15.72 -34.35
CA THR A 4 -0.06 14.40 -34.98
C THR A 4 -0.55 13.40 -33.93
N VAL A 5 -1.71 12.80 -34.18
CA VAL A 5 -2.29 11.77 -33.30
C VAL A 5 -1.80 10.40 -33.78
N PHE A 6 -1.17 9.64 -32.88
CA PHE A 6 -0.74 8.27 -33.13
C PHE A 6 -1.74 7.29 -32.55
N TRP A 7 -1.93 6.15 -33.20
CA TRP A 7 -2.92 5.14 -32.83
C TRP A 7 -2.23 3.80 -32.60
N VAL A 8 -2.61 3.09 -31.53
CA VAL A 8 -2.19 1.71 -31.27
C VAL A 8 -3.45 0.89 -31.00
N SER A 9 -3.66 -0.16 -31.80
CA SER A 9 -4.83 -1.05 -31.67
C SER A 9 -6.19 -0.32 -31.65
N GLY A 10 -6.31 0.79 -32.39
CA GLY A 10 -7.54 1.59 -32.44
C GLY A 10 -7.73 2.59 -31.27
N VAL A 11 -6.79 2.63 -30.32
CA VAL A 11 -6.78 3.62 -29.23
C VAL A 11 -5.78 4.72 -29.56
N PRO A 12 -6.17 6.01 -29.51
CA PRO A 12 -5.24 7.11 -29.72
C PRO A 12 -4.29 7.23 -28.53
N ILE A 13 -2.99 7.35 -28.81
CA ILE A 13 -1.98 7.64 -27.80
C ILE A 13 -2.14 9.10 -27.38
N ALA A 14 -2.29 9.34 -26.07
CA ALA A 14 -2.31 10.69 -25.51
C ALA A 14 -0.96 11.37 -25.77
N ALA A 15 -0.98 12.51 -26.46
CA ALA A 15 0.19 13.35 -26.62
C ALA A 15 0.47 14.05 -25.29
N LEU A 16 1.65 13.82 -24.69
CA LEU A 16 2.09 14.56 -23.50
C LEU A 16 2.66 15.92 -23.90
N SER A 17 2.25 16.96 -23.17
CA SER A 17 2.95 18.26 -23.19
C SER A 17 4.16 18.24 -22.24
N ASP A 18 5.11 19.17 -22.40
CA ASP A 18 6.31 19.29 -21.53
C ASP A 18 5.99 19.48 -20.04
N SER A 19 4.74 19.86 -19.71
CA SER A 19 4.26 20.06 -18.34
C SER A 19 3.37 18.92 -17.82
N ASP A 20 3.00 17.97 -18.68
CA ASP A 20 2.11 16.88 -18.26
C ASP A 20 2.89 15.76 -17.56
N PRO A 21 2.42 15.28 -16.40
CA PRO A 21 3.05 14.15 -15.72
C PRO A 21 2.95 12.88 -16.56
N LEU A 22 4.09 12.37 -17.02
CA LEU A 22 4.22 11.01 -17.51
C LEU A 22 3.98 10.04 -16.36
N ARG A 23 2.96 9.19 -16.54
CA ARG A 23 2.67 8.08 -15.64
C ARG A 23 2.82 6.78 -16.38
N TYR A 24 3.56 5.86 -15.77
CA TYR A 24 3.65 4.48 -16.22
C TYR A 24 3.14 3.58 -15.10
N LEU A 25 2.13 2.75 -15.41
CA LEU A 25 1.47 1.87 -14.43
C LEU A 25 0.95 2.62 -13.19
N GLY A 26 0.54 3.88 -13.35
CA GLY A 26 0.07 4.74 -12.25
C GLY A 26 1.17 5.38 -11.40
N CYS A 27 2.44 5.01 -11.59
CA CYS A 27 3.59 5.66 -10.96
C CYS A 27 4.05 6.86 -11.82
N PRO A 28 4.32 8.03 -11.22
CA PRO A 28 4.92 9.14 -11.96
C PRO A 28 6.36 8.77 -12.35
N VAL A 29 6.69 8.91 -13.63
CA VAL A 29 8.03 8.64 -14.17
C VAL A 29 8.86 9.92 -14.27
N ASP A 30 8.20 11.09 -14.26
CA ASP A 30 8.89 12.36 -14.37
C ASP A 30 9.61 12.75 -13.08
N CYS A 31 10.91 12.98 -13.20
CA CYS A 31 11.80 13.41 -12.11
C CYS A 31 11.44 14.77 -11.48
N ARG A 32 10.41 15.47 -11.97
CA ARG A 32 10.15 16.89 -11.64
C ARG A 32 8.91 17.15 -10.76
N LEU A 33 8.10 16.14 -10.45
CA LEU A 33 6.90 16.35 -9.64
C LEU A 33 7.05 15.73 -8.25
N PRO A 34 6.79 16.49 -7.16
CA PRO A 34 6.78 15.94 -5.82
C PRO A 34 5.67 14.89 -5.73
N HIS A 35 6.01 13.76 -5.10
CA HIS A 35 5.17 12.58 -4.88
C HIS A 35 3.76 12.95 -4.38
N ARG A 36 2.82 13.15 -5.29
CA ARG A 36 1.40 13.28 -4.99
C ARG A 36 0.63 12.40 -5.96
N ALA A 37 0.65 11.11 -5.70
CA ALA A 37 -0.33 10.20 -6.27
C ALA A 37 -1.12 9.53 -5.13
N GLY A 38 -2.37 9.96 -5.00
CA GLY A 38 -3.49 9.16 -4.51
C GLY A 38 -3.67 9.05 -2.99
N THR A 39 -4.23 10.09 -2.37
CA THR A 39 -4.81 10.02 -0.99
C THR A 39 -5.78 8.83 -0.84
N ASN A 40 -6.47 8.46 -1.92
CA ASN A 40 -7.45 7.38 -1.94
C ASN A 40 -6.86 5.99 -1.71
N VAL A 41 -5.58 5.73 -2.04
CA VAL A 41 -4.99 4.39 -1.98
C VAL A 41 -4.89 3.89 -0.53
N ILE A 42 -4.48 4.76 0.39
CA ILE A 42 -4.39 4.41 1.82
C ILE A 42 -5.78 4.23 2.42
N ASP A 43 -6.73 5.12 2.09
CA ASP A 43 -8.08 5.02 2.62
C ASP A 43 -8.78 3.74 2.11
N ASP A 44 -8.60 3.38 0.84
CA ASP A 44 -9.09 2.12 0.26
C ASP A 44 -8.44 0.90 0.93
N ALA A 45 -7.13 0.96 1.22
CA ALA A 45 -6.42 -0.11 1.90
C ALA A 45 -6.87 -0.30 3.35
N ILE A 46 -7.12 0.81 4.07
CA ILE A 46 -7.69 0.79 5.42
C ILE A 46 -9.10 0.19 5.38
N ARG A 47 -9.93 0.59 4.40
CA ARG A 47 -11.27 0.04 4.23
C ARG A 47 -11.22 -1.48 3.98
N ASN A 48 -10.36 -1.93 3.08
CA ASN A 48 -10.22 -3.35 2.74
C ASN A 48 -9.71 -4.17 3.94
N ALA A 49 -8.68 -3.68 4.63
CA ALA A 49 -8.17 -4.33 5.85
C ALA A 49 -9.27 -4.42 6.93
N THR A 50 -10.02 -3.33 7.13
CA THR A 50 -11.14 -3.29 8.08
C THR A 50 -12.20 -4.32 7.71
N ALA A 51 -12.60 -4.41 6.44
CA ALA A 51 -13.55 -5.41 5.97
C ALA A 51 -13.08 -6.85 6.24
N ILE A 52 -11.79 -7.15 6.03
CA ILE A 52 -11.21 -8.47 6.36
C ILE A 52 -11.32 -8.76 7.86
N PHE A 53 -10.98 -7.80 8.72
CA PHE A 53 -10.98 -8.03 10.17
C PHE A 53 -12.37 -8.15 10.78
N PHE A 54 -13.38 -7.55 10.17
CA PHE A 54 -14.79 -7.66 10.57
C PHE A 54 -15.54 -8.80 9.86
N SER A 55 -14.88 -9.56 8.99
CA SER A 55 -15.47 -10.72 8.33
C SER A 55 -15.67 -11.92 9.27
N LEU A 56 -16.43 -12.91 8.79
CA LEU A 56 -16.67 -14.18 9.50
C LEU A 56 -15.47 -15.15 9.45
N LEU A 57 -14.32 -14.74 8.91
CA LEU A 57 -13.11 -15.54 8.87
C LEU A 57 -12.59 -15.86 10.27
N ALA A 58 -11.95 -17.02 10.43
CA ALA A 58 -11.23 -17.35 11.65
C ALA A 58 -10.10 -16.35 11.90
N ARG A 59 -9.74 -16.14 13.16
CA ARG A 59 -8.75 -15.11 13.55
C ARG A 59 -7.42 -15.22 12.80
N TRP A 60 -6.90 -16.43 12.65
CA TRP A 60 -5.66 -16.66 11.90
C TRP A 60 -5.84 -16.39 10.40
N GLN A 61 -7.01 -16.72 9.82
CA GLN A 61 -7.34 -16.44 8.42
C GLN A 61 -7.44 -14.94 8.15
N ARG A 62 -7.91 -14.14 9.11
CA ARG A 62 -7.94 -12.67 8.96
C ARG A 62 -6.53 -12.10 8.83
N ILE A 63 -5.60 -12.59 9.64
CA ILE A 63 -4.19 -12.19 9.59
C ILE A 63 -3.56 -12.63 8.26
N ASP A 64 -3.83 -13.86 7.84
CA ASP A 64 -3.33 -14.39 6.57
C ASP A 64 -3.89 -13.60 5.36
N ALA A 65 -5.21 -13.36 5.34
CA ALA A 65 -5.88 -12.57 4.31
C ALA A 65 -5.35 -11.12 4.24
N LEU A 66 -5.05 -10.50 5.39
CA LEU A 66 -4.43 -9.17 5.41
C LEU A 66 -3.09 -9.17 4.65
N LYS A 67 -2.23 -10.16 4.89
CA LYS A 67 -0.95 -10.28 4.20
C LYS A 67 -1.13 -10.54 2.71
N THR A 68 -1.98 -11.52 2.38
CA THR A 68 -2.15 -12.02 1.03
C THR A 68 -2.82 -11.00 0.11
N PHE A 69 -3.84 -10.28 0.59
CA PHE A 69 -4.61 -9.37 -0.25
C PHE A 69 -4.18 -7.91 -0.09
N VAL A 70 -4.06 -7.40 1.14
CA VAL A 70 -3.81 -5.97 1.37
C VAL A 70 -2.33 -5.64 1.16
N PHE A 71 -1.42 -6.36 1.84
CA PHE A 71 0.01 -6.08 1.71
C PHE A 71 0.55 -6.41 0.32
N SER A 72 0.08 -7.48 -0.32
CA SER A 72 0.46 -7.77 -1.72
C SER A 72 0.04 -6.65 -2.67
N ALA A 73 -1.16 -6.08 -2.52
CA ALA A 73 -1.63 -4.97 -3.35
C ALA A 73 -0.81 -3.69 -3.12
N LEU A 74 -0.44 -3.41 -1.86
CA LEU A 74 0.35 -2.22 -1.52
C LEU A 74 1.83 -2.33 -1.90
N LYS A 75 2.35 -3.53 -2.12
CA LYS A 75 3.78 -3.77 -2.40
C LYS A 75 4.29 -2.97 -3.60
N PHE A 76 3.47 -2.79 -4.63
CA PHE A 76 3.81 -1.97 -5.79
C PHE A 76 3.93 -0.48 -5.41
N SER A 77 2.94 0.06 -4.70
CA SER A 77 2.95 1.44 -4.23
C SER A 77 4.09 1.75 -3.26
N MET A 78 4.47 0.78 -2.42
CA MET A 78 5.64 0.88 -1.54
C MET A 78 6.94 1.00 -2.34
N ARG A 79 7.10 0.17 -3.39
CA ARG A 79 8.31 0.15 -4.23
C ARG A 79 8.42 1.34 -5.19
N CYS A 80 7.32 1.82 -5.75
CA CYS A 80 7.36 3.01 -6.61
C CYS A 80 7.58 4.31 -5.81
N GLY A 81 7.56 4.27 -4.48
CA GLY A 81 7.66 5.46 -3.64
C GLY A 81 6.52 6.46 -3.84
N VAL A 82 5.38 6.02 -4.38
CA VAL A 82 4.24 6.88 -4.75
C VAL A 82 3.64 7.61 -3.54
N LEU A 83 3.75 7.00 -2.36
CA LEU A 83 3.17 7.47 -1.10
C LEU A 83 4.26 7.89 -0.12
N THR A 84 3.96 8.91 0.69
CA THR A 84 4.92 9.45 1.66
C THR A 84 5.05 8.55 2.90
N LYS A 85 6.17 8.68 3.64
CA LYS A 85 6.36 7.98 4.92
C LYS A 85 5.25 8.29 5.94
N SER A 86 4.69 9.50 5.92
CA SER A 86 3.52 9.89 6.73
C SER A 86 2.27 9.10 6.39
N ASP A 87 2.02 8.85 5.10
CA ASP A 87 0.85 8.08 4.64
C ASP A 87 0.94 6.61 5.08
N TRP A 88 2.13 6.02 4.97
CA TRP A 88 2.41 4.67 5.47
C TRP A 88 2.32 4.59 7.00
N HIS A 89 2.76 5.63 7.70
CA HIS A 89 2.60 5.72 9.15
C HIS A 89 1.13 5.76 9.56
N ARG A 90 0.30 6.54 8.85
CA ARG A 90 -1.15 6.61 9.06
C ARG A 90 -1.81 5.23 8.88
N PHE A 91 -1.46 4.50 7.83
CA PHE A 91 -1.93 3.14 7.60
C PHE A 91 -1.56 2.19 8.76
N ASN A 92 -0.29 2.20 9.18
CA ASN A 92 0.19 1.35 10.28
C ASN A 92 -0.53 1.68 11.60
N LEU A 93 -0.73 2.97 11.92
CA LEU A 93 -1.45 3.39 13.12
C LEU A 93 -2.91 2.93 13.12
N ALA A 94 -3.59 2.98 11.97
CA ALA A 94 -4.98 2.54 11.85
C ALA A 94 -5.15 1.01 12.03
N ILE A 95 -4.25 0.22 11.44
CA ILE A 95 -4.39 -1.25 11.40
C ILE A 95 -3.81 -1.93 12.64
N ARG A 96 -2.75 -1.38 13.25
CA ARG A 96 -2.09 -1.95 14.43
C ARG A 96 -3.04 -2.35 15.57
N PRO A 97 -3.99 -1.50 16.02
CA PRO A 97 -4.92 -1.90 17.09
C PRO A 97 -5.83 -3.06 16.68
N ILE A 98 -6.27 -3.09 15.41
CA ILE A 98 -7.15 -4.14 14.86
C ILE A 98 -6.40 -5.49 14.79
N VAL A 99 -5.16 -5.45 14.30
CA VAL A 99 -4.26 -6.61 14.26
C VAL A 99 -4.00 -7.13 15.67
N LYS A 100 -3.73 -6.26 16.65
CA LYS A 100 -3.51 -6.67 18.05
C LYS A 100 -4.74 -7.31 18.69
N ARG A 101 -5.92 -6.77 18.41
CA ARG A 101 -7.18 -7.28 18.97
C ARG A 101 -7.51 -8.67 18.46
N THR A 102 -7.09 -9.02 17.24
CA THR A 102 -7.39 -10.31 16.63
C THR A 102 -6.89 -11.49 17.48
N PRO A 103 -5.60 -11.60 17.87
CA PRO A 103 -5.12 -12.61 18.82
C PRO A 103 -5.38 -12.27 20.31
N TYR A 104 -6.21 -11.27 20.63
CA TYR A 104 -6.45 -10.77 22.00
C TYR A 104 -5.20 -10.27 22.73
N LEU A 105 -4.27 -9.62 22.01
CA LEU A 105 -3.13 -8.99 22.64
C LEU A 105 -3.56 -7.72 23.39
N PRO A 106 -2.96 -7.44 24.57
CA PRO A 106 -3.20 -6.18 25.25
C PRO A 106 -2.62 -5.00 24.45
N VAL A 107 -3.14 -3.80 24.68
CA VAL A 107 -2.76 -2.59 23.92
C VAL A 107 -1.25 -2.32 24.01
N ASN A 108 -0.67 -2.57 25.18
CA ASN A 108 0.75 -2.42 25.49
C ASN A 108 1.63 -3.61 25.04
N ALA A 109 1.06 -4.63 24.38
CA ALA A 109 1.85 -5.76 23.86
C ALA A 109 2.98 -5.26 22.95
N SER A 110 4.12 -5.93 23.01
CA SER A 110 5.29 -5.57 22.20
C SER A 110 4.94 -5.59 20.72
N THR A 111 5.37 -4.55 20.00
CA THR A 111 5.24 -4.47 18.55
C THR A 111 6.09 -5.55 17.84
N ASN A 112 7.14 -6.06 18.50
CA ASN A 112 8.00 -7.11 17.95
C ASN A 112 7.25 -8.41 17.68
N TYR A 113 6.15 -8.68 18.41
CA TYR A 113 5.33 -9.84 18.12
C TYR A 113 4.60 -9.75 16.77
N ILE A 114 4.36 -8.53 16.29
CA ILE A 114 3.65 -8.28 15.02
C ILE A 114 4.65 -8.19 13.87
N HIS A 115 5.71 -7.39 14.04
CA HIS A 115 6.66 -7.08 12.96
C HIS A 115 7.96 -7.87 13.03
N GLY A 116 8.18 -8.67 14.07
CA GLY A 116 9.41 -9.44 14.25
C GLY A 116 9.55 -10.62 13.29
N SER A 117 10.64 -11.38 13.47
CA SER A 117 10.97 -12.54 12.64
C SER A 117 10.06 -13.75 12.89
N ALA A 118 9.77 -14.51 11.83
CA ALA A 118 9.09 -15.80 11.91
C ALA A 118 9.84 -16.78 12.83
N SER A 119 11.18 -16.74 12.81
CA SER A 119 12.03 -17.61 13.65
C SER A 119 11.86 -17.33 15.15
N GLY A 120 11.41 -16.13 15.51
CA GLY A 120 11.08 -15.75 16.89
C GLY A 120 9.62 -16.00 17.27
N GLY A 121 8.84 -16.67 16.42
CA GLY A 121 7.41 -16.92 16.66
C GLY A 121 6.50 -15.71 16.47
N ALA A 122 6.98 -14.67 15.77
CA ALA A 122 6.17 -13.49 15.48
C ALA A 122 5.15 -13.76 14.37
N ILE A 123 4.13 -12.90 14.29
CA ILE A 123 3.12 -12.94 13.23
C ILE A 123 3.74 -12.56 11.88
N VAL A 124 4.77 -11.72 11.83
CA VAL A 124 5.46 -11.28 10.59
C VAL A 124 4.53 -10.52 9.64
N ILE A 125 3.90 -9.47 10.15
CA ILE A 125 3.25 -8.46 9.30
C ILE A 125 4.31 -7.44 8.90
N PRO A 126 4.55 -7.18 7.61
CA PRO A 126 5.57 -6.25 7.18
C PRO A 126 5.21 -4.82 7.58
N VAL A 127 6.21 -4.01 7.91
CA VAL A 127 6.02 -2.59 8.19
C VAL A 127 5.89 -1.86 6.85
N ALA A 128 4.77 -1.18 6.65
CA ALA A 128 4.46 -0.56 5.36
C ALA A 128 5.47 0.51 4.86
N ALA A 129 6.35 0.99 5.73
CA ALA A 129 7.36 2.01 5.41
C ALA A 129 8.80 1.46 5.28
N GLU A 130 9.10 0.24 5.73
CA GLU A 130 10.47 -0.33 5.65
C GLU A 130 10.77 -0.86 4.24
N LEU A 131 9.74 -1.23 3.47
CA LEU A 131 9.88 -1.67 2.08
C LEU A 131 10.17 -0.54 1.08
N TYR A 132 10.29 0.71 1.56
CA TYR A 132 10.62 1.90 0.78
C TYR A 132 12.14 2.09 0.61
N GLU A 133 12.98 1.41 1.40
CA GLU A 133 14.45 1.60 1.42
C GLU A 133 15.21 0.69 0.43
N ILE A 134 14.70 0.51 -0.79
CA ILE A 134 15.42 -0.22 -1.86
C ILE A 134 15.77 0.75 -2.98
#